data_AF-A0A3C1GRX2-F1
#
_entry.id   AF-A0A3C1GRX2-F1
#
_cell.length_a   1.000
_cell.length_b   1.000
_cell.length_c   1.000
_cell.angle_alpha   90.00
_cell.angle_beta   90.00
_cell.angle_gamma   90.00
#
_symmetry.space_group_name_H-M   'P 1'
#
loop_
_entity.id
_entity.type
_entity.pdbx_description
1 polymer ?
#
loop_
_entity_poly.entity_id
_entity_poly.type
_entity_poly.pdbx_seq_one_letter_code
_entity_poly.pdbx_strand_id
1 'polypeptide(L)'
;GHAVRTYYKDAFQKHGALFDELGINVNNGMASLYEKIKELPTSLQEEIERDLHACQVHRPRLAMVDSNKGITNFHSPSDVIVDASMPAMIRSGGKMWGADGKMYDCKAVMPESTFARIYQEMINFCKWHGNFDPTTMGTVPNVGLMAQKAEEYGSHDKTFEAADSGTARIVDEETDEVLMEQYVEKGDIWRMCQTKDEPIQDWVKLAVRRARESNTPVIFWLDPYRPHENELIKKVNMYLKDHDTDGLHIEIMSQVRAMRYTLERVARGLDTISATGNILRDYLTDLFPILELGTSAKMLSVVPLMKGGGLFETGAGGSAPKHVQQLVEENHLRW
;
A
#
# COMPACT_ATOMS: atom_id res chain seq x y z
N GLY A 1 -9.66 -2.16 -12.52
CA GLY A 1 -10.19 -2.02 -13.90
C GLY A 1 -10.42 -0.59 -14.35
N HIS A 2 -10.98 0.33 -13.54
CA HIS A 2 -11.31 1.69 -14.00
C HIS A 2 -10.15 2.45 -14.67
N ALA A 3 -8.94 2.37 -14.10
CA ALA A 3 -7.74 2.98 -14.70
C ALA A 3 -7.45 2.43 -16.11
N VAL A 4 -7.57 1.11 -16.30
CA VAL A 4 -7.38 0.43 -17.58
C VAL A 4 -8.41 0.89 -18.61
N ARG A 5 -9.71 0.82 -18.25
CA ARG A 5 -10.80 1.27 -19.14
C ARG A 5 -10.66 2.75 -19.52
N THR A 6 -10.25 3.59 -18.59
CA THR A 6 -10.05 5.04 -18.83
C THR A 6 -8.85 5.30 -19.75
N TYR A 7 -7.76 4.56 -19.56
CA TYR A 7 -6.57 4.70 -20.38
C TYR A 7 -6.84 4.28 -21.84
N TYR A 8 -7.49 3.13 -22.04
CA TYR A 8 -7.84 2.55 -23.34
C TYR A 8 -9.28 2.88 -23.79
N LYS A 9 -9.83 4.01 -23.35
CA LYS A 9 -11.27 4.33 -23.51
C LYS A 9 -11.80 4.19 -24.94
N ASP A 10 -11.01 4.57 -25.93
CA ASP A 10 -11.45 4.62 -27.33
C ASP A 10 -11.58 3.19 -27.89
N ALA A 11 -10.65 2.30 -27.53
CA ALA A 11 -10.72 0.87 -27.85
C ALA A 11 -11.91 0.19 -27.15
N PHE A 12 -12.13 0.50 -25.86
CA PHE A 12 -13.29 -0.03 -25.11
C PHE A 12 -14.63 0.49 -25.63
N GLN A 13 -14.68 1.74 -26.12
CA GLN A 13 -15.90 2.29 -26.72
C GLN A 13 -16.21 1.61 -28.06
N LYS A 14 -15.18 1.34 -28.87
CA LYS A 14 -15.35 0.68 -30.19
C LYS A 14 -15.69 -0.81 -30.07
N HIS A 15 -15.00 -1.52 -29.18
CA HIS A 15 -15.08 -2.98 -29.07
C HIS A 15 -15.90 -3.48 -27.87
N GLY A 16 -16.55 -2.57 -27.12
CA GLY A 16 -17.20 -2.88 -25.84
C GLY A 16 -18.19 -4.03 -25.90
N ALA A 17 -19.09 -4.04 -26.90
CA ALA A 17 -20.07 -5.11 -27.06
C ALA A 17 -19.42 -6.50 -27.26
N LEU A 18 -18.34 -6.55 -28.05
CA LEU A 18 -17.56 -7.77 -28.25
C LEU A 18 -16.81 -8.17 -26.96
N PHE A 19 -16.27 -7.20 -26.24
CA PHE A 19 -15.60 -7.46 -24.96
C PHE A 19 -16.56 -8.02 -23.91
N ASP A 20 -17.80 -7.53 -23.87
CA ASP A 20 -18.84 -8.04 -22.98
C ASP A 20 -19.26 -9.47 -23.37
N GLU A 21 -19.43 -9.76 -24.68
CA GLU A 21 -19.73 -11.10 -25.19
C GLU A 21 -18.63 -12.12 -24.84
N LEU A 22 -17.36 -11.71 -24.94
CA LEU A 22 -16.21 -12.54 -24.57
C LEU A 22 -16.01 -12.65 -23.04
N GLY A 23 -16.79 -11.92 -22.24
CA GLY A 23 -16.64 -11.86 -20.79
C GLY A 23 -15.26 -11.32 -20.37
N ILE A 24 -14.74 -10.31 -21.07
CA ILE A 24 -13.45 -9.67 -20.74
C ILE A 24 -13.60 -8.84 -19.46
N ASN A 25 -12.83 -9.20 -18.43
CA ASN A 25 -12.79 -8.46 -17.17
C ASN A 25 -11.41 -7.87 -16.90
N VAL A 26 -11.20 -6.60 -17.27
CA VAL A 26 -9.95 -5.89 -17.01
C VAL A 26 -9.74 -5.47 -15.54
N ASN A 27 -10.61 -5.90 -14.62
CA ASN A 27 -10.24 -5.92 -13.21
C ASN A 27 -9.11 -6.93 -12.95
N ASN A 28 -9.01 -7.97 -13.79
CA ASN A 28 -7.91 -8.95 -13.78
C ASN A 28 -6.70 -8.51 -14.64
N GLY A 29 -6.69 -7.25 -15.11
CA GLY A 29 -5.61 -6.71 -15.95
C GLY A 29 -5.77 -6.98 -17.45
N MET A 30 -4.86 -6.41 -18.24
CA MET A 30 -4.84 -6.55 -19.70
C MET A 30 -4.41 -7.94 -20.17
N ALA A 31 -3.68 -8.72 -19.34
CA ALA A 31 -3.30 -10.09 -19.67
C ALA A 31 -4.52 -10.95 -20.05
N SER A 32 -5.60 -10.85 -19.25
CA SER A 32 -6.84 -11.58 -19.51
C SER A 32 -7.52 -11.17 -20.82
N LEU A 33 -7.43 -9.88 -21.19
CA LEU A 33 -7.93 -9.40 -22.49
C LEU A 33 -7.10 -10.04 -23.63
N TYR A 34 -5.77 -9.98 -23.55
CA TYR A 34 -4.89 -10.55 -24.55
C TYR A 34 -5.01 -12.08 -24.69
N GLU A 35 -5.37 -12.79 -23.62
CA GLU A 35 -5.66 -14.22 -23.68
C GLU A 35 -6.98 -14.50 -24.43
N LYS A 36 -8.05 -13.79 -24.09
CA LYS A 36 -9.38 -14.01 -24.68
C LYS A 36 -9.46 -13.67 -26.16
N ILE A 37 -8.76 -12.61 -26.61
CA ILE A 37 -8.80 -12.23 -28.03
C ILE A 37 -8.06 -13.21 -28.95
N LYS A 38 -7.25 -14.15 -28.42
CA LYS A 38 -6.59 -15.20 -29.22
C LYS A 38 -7.58 -16.22 -29.80
N GLU A 39 -8.78 -16.31 -29.23
CA GLU A 39 -9.84 -17.19 -29.72
C GLU A 39 -10.58 -16.59 -30.93
N LEU A 40 -10.33 -15.31 -31.24
CA LEU A 40 -10.94 -14.61 -32.36
C LEU A 40 -10.21 -14.86 -33.69
N PRO A 41 -10.89 -14.63 -34.84
CA PRO A 41 -10.21 -14.54 -36.12
C PRO A 41 -9.08 -13.50 -36.10
N THR A 42 -7.95 -13.84 -36.73
CA THR A 42 -6.73 -13.00 -36.75
C THR A 42 -7.01 -11.56 -37.16
N SER A 43 -7.90 -11.32 -38.13
CA SER A 43 -8.24 -9.97 -38.57
C SER A 43 -8.87 -9.11 -37.47
N LEU A 44 -9.72 -9.69 -36.62
CA LEU A 44 -10.33 -8.99 -35.48
C LEU A 44 -9.32 -8.81 -34.34
N GLN A 45 -8.48 -9.81 -34.09
CA GLN A 45 -7.40 -9.70 -33.11
C GLN A 45 -6.46 -8.54 -33.46
N GLU A 46 -5.96 -8.50 -34.69
CA GLU A 46 -5.07 -7.44 -35.18
C GLU A 46 -5.74 -6.06 -35.13
N GLU A 47 -7.04 -5.98 -35.43
CA GLU A 47 -7.80 -4.74 -35.30
C GLU A 47 -7.85 -4.25 -33.85
N ILE A 48 -8.16 -5.12 -32.89
CA ILE A 48 -8.20 -4.78 -31.47
C ILE A 48 -6.82 -4.33 -30.98
N GLU A 49 -5.76 -5.08 -31.32
CA GLU A 49 -4.39 -4.75 -30.92
C GLU A 49 -3.93 -3.40 -31.48
N ARG A 50 -4.25 -3.12 -32.76
CA ARG A 50 -3.98 -1.83 -33.39
C ARG A 50 -4.71 -0.69 -32.68
N ASP A 51 -5.97 -0.89 -32.31
CA ASP A 51 -6.76 0.16 -31.65
C ASP A 51 -6.30 0.40 -30.20
N LEU A 52 -5.86 -0.64 -29.50
CA LEU A 52 -5.18 -0.51 -28.19
C LEU A 52 -3.85 0.25 -28.31
N HIS A 53 -3.05 -0.04 -29.35
CA HIS A 53 -1.82 0.69 -29.62
C HIS A 53 -2.10 2.15 -30.00
N ALA A 54 -3.16 2.43 -30.78
CA ALA A 54 -3.56 3.79 -31.13
C ALA A 54 -3.90 4.63 -29.88
N CYS A 55 -4.51 4.03 -28.86
CA CYS A 55 -4.73 4.71 -27.57
C CYS A 55 -3.40 5.17 -26.94
N GLN A 56 -2.34 4.36 -27.03
CA GLN A 56 -1.04 4.68 -26.41
C GLN A 56 -0.35 5.88 -27.08
N VAL A 57 -0.57 6.11 -28.38
CA VAL A 57 0.00 7.27 -29.10
C VAL A 57 -0.48 8.59 -28.52
N HIS A 58 -1.73 8.65 -28.06
CA HIS A 58 -2.37 9.86 -27.53
C HIS A 58 -2.47 9.88 -26.00
N ARG A 59 -1.77 8.97 -25.31
CA ARG A 59 -1.77 8.82 -23.85
C ARG A 59 -0.35 8.96 -23.28
N PRO A 60 -0.21 9.34 -21.99
CA PRO A 60 1.10 9.36 -21.37
C PRO A 60 1.68 7.94 -21.31
N ARG A 61 3.00 7.83 -21.43
CA ARG A 61 3.70 6.54 -21.32
C ARG A 61 3.34 5.85 -20.00
N LEU A 62 3.17 4.54 -20.07
CA LEU A 62 2.99 3.70 -18.88
C LEU A 62 4.35 3.20 -18.39
N ALA A 63 4.43 3.00 -17.07
CA ALA A 63 5.53 2.27 -16.47
C ALA A 63 5.49 0.80 -16.91
N MET A 64 6.66 0.18 -17.01
CA MET A 64 6.84 -1.21 -17.41
C MET A 64 7.27 -2.06 -16.22
N VAL A 65 6.69 -3.25 -16.12
CA VAL A 65 7.11 -4.31 -15.19
C VAL A 65 8.31 -5.07 -15.79
N ASP A 66 8.23 -5.32 -17.10
CA ASP A 66 9.28 -5.88 -17.95
C ASP A 66 9.15 -5.28 -19.37
N SER A 67 10.07 -4.39 -19.75
CA SER A 67 10.05 -3.74 -21.06
C SER A 67 10.38 -4.69 -22.21
N ASN A 68 11.20 -5.72 -21.98
CA ASN A 68 11.60 -6.67 -23.03
C ASN A 68 10.45 -7.59 -23.42
N LYS A 69 9.58 -7.93 -22.45
CA LYS A 69 8.38 -8.74 -22.66
C LYS A 69 7.12 -7.90 -22.95
N GLY A 70 7.23 -6.57 -23.00
CA GLY A 70 6.09 -5.68 -23.21
C GLY A 70 5.07 -5.66 -22.06
N ILE A 71 5.46 -6.08 -20.85
CA ILE A 71 4.59 -6.18 -19.68
C ILE A 71 4.48 -4.79 -19.03
N THR A 72 3.32 -4.17 -19.17
CA THR A 72 3.02 -2.83 -18.64
C THR A 72 2.50 -2.88 -17.21
N ASN A 73 2.43 -1.73 -16.54
CA ASN A 73 1.75 -1.55 -15.24
C ASN A 73 0.27 -1.98 -15.21
N PHE A 74 -0.37 -2.13 -16.38
CA PHE A 74 -1.76 -2.59 -16.50
C PHE A 74 -1.89 -4.05 -16.91
N HIS A 75 -0.78 -4.80 -16.98
CA HIS A 75 -0.79 -6.19 -17.42
C HIS A 75 -1.53 -7.10 -16.43
N SER A 76 -1.12 -7.14 -15.17
CA SER A 76 -1.84 -7.80 -14.07
C SER A 76 -1.96 -6.88 -12.85
N PRO A 77 -3.08 -6.91 -12.10
CA PRO A 77 -3.27 -6.09 -10.90
C PRO A 77 -2.32 -6.43 -9.75
N SER A 78 -1.67 -7.59 -9.78
CA SER A 78 -0.72 -8.03 -8.74
C SER A 78 0.74 -7.76 -9.08
N ASP A 79 1.05 -7.23 -10.27
CA ASP A 79 2.45 -7.03 -10.69
C ASP A 79 3.11 -5.83 -9.99
N VAL A 80 2.34 -4.78 -9.72
CA VAL A 80 2.82 -3.53 -9.11
C VAL A 80 2.03 -3.27 -7.83
N ILE A 81 2.59 -3.73 -6.71
CA ILE A 81 2.01 -3.59 -5.38
C ILE A 81 2.63 -2.38 -4.69
N VAL A 82 1.81 -1.51 -4.12
CA VAL A 82 2.19 -0.15 -3.66
C VAL A 82 3.28 -0.13 -2.59
N ASP A 83 3.18 -1.05 -1.63
CA ASP A 83 4.13 -1.26 -0.52
C ASP A 83 5.57 -1.49 -1.00
N ALA A 84 5.77 -2.31 -2.03
CA ALA A 84 7.08 -2.63 -2.59
C ALA A 84 7.49 -1.70 -3.75
N SER A 85 6.54 -1.30 -4.60
CA SER A 85 6.81 -0.51 -5.80
C SER A 85 7.16 0.95 -5.49
N MET A 86 6.52 1.56 -4.48
CA MET A 86 6.80 2.95 -4.11
C MET A 86 8.21 3.11 -3.54
N PRO A 87 8.69 2.27 -2.59
CA PRO A 87 10.07 2.32 -2.12
C PRO A 87 11.09 2.04 -3.24
N ALA A 88 10.81 1.08 -4.13
CA ALA A 88 11.68 0.78 -5.26
C ALA A 88 11.84 1.99 -6.21
N MET A 89 10.74 2.69 -6.48
CA MET A 89 10.71 3.91 -7.28
C MET A 89 11.44 5.07 -6.59
N ILE A 90 11.21 5.29 -5.29
CA ILE A 90 11.87 6.33 -4.49
C ILE A 90 13.38 6.08 -4.42
N ARG A 91 13.80 4.85 -4.09
CA ARG A 91 15.21 4.45 -4.03
C ARG A 91 15.93 4.66 -5.36
N SER A 92 15.23 4.45 -6.46
CA SER A 92 15.72 4.66 -7.83
C SER A 92 15.65 6.14 -8.28
N GLY A 93 15.58 7.08 -7.32
CA GLY A 93 15.62 8.51 -7.56
C GLY A 93 14.31 9.08 -8.11
N GLY A 94 13.18 8.48 -7.76
CA GLY A 94 11.86 8.94 -8.22
C GLY A 94 11.49 8.49 -9.63
N LYS A 95 12.07 7.37 -10.10
CA LYS A 95 11.98 6.93 -11.49
C LYS A 95 11.45 5.51 -11.66
N MET A 96 10.82 5.25 -12.79
CA MET A 96 10.35 3.92 -13.22
C MET A 96 10.73 3.64 -14.68
N TRP A 97 10.75 2.35 -15.05
CA TRP A 97 11.11 1.90 -16.39
C TRP A 97 10.03 2.23 -17.42
N GLY A 98 10.44 2.78 -18.57
CA GLY A 98 9.61 2.98 -19.76
C GLY A 98 9.74 1.84 -20.77
N ALA A 99 8.95 1.92 -21.85
CA ALA A 99 8.93 0.91 -22.92
C ALA A 99 10.25 0.72 -23.66
N ASP A 100 11.11 1.74 -23.68
CA ASP A 100 12.44 1.71 -24.28
C ASP A 100 13.53 1.15 -23.35
N GLY A 101 13.15 0.62 -22.17
CA GLY A 101 14.08 0.08 -21.19
C GLY A 101 14.92 1.14 -20.48
N LYS A 102 14.45 2.40 -20.41
CA LYS A 102 15.11 3.48 -19.67
C LYS A 102 14.27 3.98 -18.49
N MET A 103 14.94 4.60 -17.53
CA MET A 103 14.30 5.15 -16.32
C MET A 103 13.83 6.59 -16.55
N TYR A 104 12.58 6.87 -16.18
CA TYR A 104 11.95 8.19 -16.31
C TYR A 104 11.28 8.61 -15.01
N ASP A 105 11.19 9.93 -14.79
CA ASP A 105 10.31 10.48 -13.75
C ASP A 105 8.87 10.04 -14.01
N CYS A 106 8.15 9.72 -12.94
CA CYS A 106 6.77 9.24 -13.06
C CYS A 106 5.79 10.04 -12.19
N LYS A 107 4.52 9.98 -12.59
CA LYS A 107 3.40 10.32 -11.73
C LYS A 107 2.91 9.02 -11.09
N ALA A 108 3.28 8.77 -9.84
CA ALA A 108 2.81 7.63 -9.08
C ALA A 108 1.35 7.86 -8.62
N VAL A 109 0.40 7.31 -9.39
CA VAL A 109 -1.02 7.48 -9.11
C VAL A 109 -1.46 6.52 -8.01
N MET A 110 -1.77 7.07 -6.84
CA MET A 110 -2.42 6.37 -5.73
C MET A 110 -3.79 7.03 -5.51
N PRO A 111 -4.89 6.43 -5.99
CA PRO A 111 -6.21 7.08 -5.94
C PRO A 111 -6.69 7.36 -4.50
N GLU A 112 -6.43 6.42 -3.58
CA GLU A 112 -6.81 6.56 -2.19
C GLU A 112 -5.83 7.46 -1.44
N SER A 113 -6.33 8.59 -0.94
CA SER A 113 -5.51 9.62 -0.32
C SER A 113 -5.00 9.25 1.07
N THR A 114 -5.71 8.37 1.79
CA THR A 114 -5.49 8.06 3.21
C THR A 114 -4.03 7.85 3.53
N PHE A 115 -3.34 6.99 2.76
CA PHE A 115 -1.93 6.65 2.98
C PHE A 115 -0.99 7.14 1.85
N ALA A 116 -1.51 7.76 0.79
CA ALA A 116 -0.68 8.25 -0.31
C ALA A 116 0.20 9.45 0.10
N ARG A 117 -0.26 10.26 1.06
CA ARG A 117 0.36 11.53 1.44
C ARG A 117 1.76 11.36 2.04
N ILE A 118 2.02 10.25 2.75
CA ILE A 118 3.34 9.98 3.33
C ILE A 118 4.43 9.80 2.26
N TYR A 119 4.09 9.17 1.13
CA TYR A 119 5.03 9.01 0.02
C TYR A 119 5.33 10.35 -0.65
N GLN A 120 4.34 11.22 -0.79
CA GLN A 120 4.57 12.56 -1.34
C GLN A 120 5.51 13.37 -0.43
N GLU A 121 5.37 13.24 0.89
CA GLU A 121 6.25 13.90 1.86
C GLU A 121 7.70 13.39 1.75
N MET A 122 7.88 12.07 1.64
CA MET A 122 9.17 11.43 1.37
C MET A 122 9.80 11.91 0.05
N ILE A 123 9.03 11.92 -1.04
CA ILE A 123 9.49 12.38 -2.35
C ILE A 123 9.95 13.84 -2.27
N ASN A 124 9.19 14.71 -1.60
CA ASN A 124 9.56 16.11 -1.41
C ASN A 124 10.82 16.27 -0.56
N PHE A 125 10.96 15.44 0.49
CA PHE A 125 12.17 15.40 1.30
C PHE A 125 13.40 15.06 0.46
N CYS A 126 13.35 13.97 -0.31
CA CYS A 126 14.47 13.54 -1.16
C CYS A 126 14.81 14.56 -2.26
N LYS A 127 13.81 15.25 -2.83
CA LYS A 127 14.06 16.33 -3.80
C LYS A 127 14.86 17.48 -3.20
N TRP A 128 14.65 17.79 -1.92
CA TRP A 128 15.33 18.90 -1.25
C TRP A 128 16.68 18.50 -0.64
N HIS A 129 16.76 17.31 -0.04
CA HIS A 129 17.94 16.86 0.71
C HIS A 129 18.84 15.87 -0.02
N GLY A 130 18.44 15.40 -1.21
CA GLY A 130 19.10 14.29 -1.89
C GLY A 130 18.60 12.93 -1.39
N ASN A 131 19.19 11.87 -1.95
CA ASN A 131 18.86 10.50 -1.53
C ASN A 131 19.42 10.21 -0.12
N PHE A 132 18.84 9.24 0.58
CA PHE A 132 19.38 8.79 1.87
C PHE A 132 20.74 8.12 1.67
N ASP A 133 21.60 8.26 2.68
CA ASP A 133 22.89 7.59 2.77
C ASP A 133 22.79 6.43 3.78
N PRO A 134 22.76 5.17 3.32
CA PRO A 134 22.68 3.99 4.19
C PRO A 134 23.83 3.88 5.20
N THR A 135 24.96 4.56 4.98
CA THR A 135 26.11 4.49 5.90
C THR A 135 25.97 5.40 7.13
N THR A 136 25.06 6.39 7.08
CA THR A 136 24.91 7.41 8.12
C THR A 136 23.47 7.59 8.60
N MET A 137 22.47 7.08 7.86
CA MET A 137 21.07 7.23 8.24
C MET A 137 20.72 6.44 9.50
N GLY A 138 19.77 6.96 10.27
CA GLY A 138 19.17 6.24 11.39
C GLY A 138 18.20 5.16 10.90
N THR A 139 17.56 4.45 11.85
CA THR A 139 16.58 3.41 11.55
C THR A 139 15.17 3.77 12.02
N VAL A 140 14.16 3.23 11.32
CA VAL A 140 12.74 3.40 11.68
C VAL A 140 12.08 2.06 11.98
N PRO A 141 12.17 1.55 13.21
CA PRO A 141 11.40 0.38 13.64
C PRO A 141 9.89 0.67 13.59
N ASN A 142 9.07 -0.38 13.48
CA ASN A 142 7.62 -0.27 13.49
C ASN A 142 6.98 -1.11 14.61
N VAL A 143 5.94 -0.55 15.23
CA VAL A 143 5.01 -1.25 16.12
C VAL A 143 3.62 -1.14 15.50
N GLY A 144 3.18 -2.22 14.85
CA GLY A 144 1.95 -2.25 14.04
C GLY A 144 0.75 -2.84 14.76
N LEU A 145 -0.39 -2.16 14.68
CA LEU A 145 -1.69 -2.68 15.11
C LEU A 145 -2.26 -3.62 14.05
N MET A 146 -2.25 -4.93 14.31
CA MET A 146 -2.74 -5.92 13.33
C MET A 146 -3.56 -7.07 13.91
N ALA A 147 -3.53 -7.26 15.23
CA ALA A 147 -4.15 -8.40 15.88
C ALA A 147 -5.66 -8.48 15.60
N GLN A 148 -6.15 -9.70 15.39
CA GLN A 148 -7.56 -10.00 15.11
C GLN A 148 -8.12 -9.32 13.84
N LYS A 149 -7.30 -9.21 12.78
CA LYS A 149 -7.64 -8.59 11.50
C LYS A 149 -8.06 -7.12 11.67
N ALA A 150 -7.22 -6.35 12.36
CA ALA A 150 -7.48 -4.94 12.62
C ALA A 150 -7.63 -4.14 11.31
N GLU A 151 -8.55 -3.18 11.34
CA GLU A 151 -8.76 -2.17 10.31
C GLU A 151 -9.11 -2.75 8.93
N GLU A 152 -8.43 -2.33 7.86
CA GLU A 152 -8.74 -2.72 6.49
C GLU A 152 -8.54 -4.22 6.22
N TYR A 153 -7.64 -4.90 6.92
CA TYR A 153 -7.40 -6.35 6.73
C TYR A 153 -8.58 -7.22 7.18
N GLY A 154 -9.47 -6.67 8.00
CA GLY A 154 -10.70 -7.33 8.43
C GLY A 154 -11.92 -7.04 7.55
N SER A 155 -11.77 -6.25 6.48
CA SER A 155 -12.90 -5.65 5.76
C SER A 155 -13.34 -6.38 4.48
N HIS A 156 -12.69 -7.49 4.11
CA HIS A 156 -12.92 -8.17 2.83
C HIS A 156 -14.38 -8.63 2.64
N ASP A 157 -14.99 -9.18 3.68
CA ASP A 157 -16.40 -9.60 3.73
C ASP A 157 -17.38 -8.43 3.95
N LYS A 158 -16.85 -7.21 4.10
CA LYS A 158 -17.58 -5.97 4.38
C LYS A 158 -17.27 -4.88 3.34
N THR A 159 -16.86 -5.28 2.15
CA THR A 159 -16.58 -4.38 1.02
C THR A 159 -17.50 -4.75 -0.13
N PHE A 160 -18.25 -3.77 -0.62
CA PHE A 160 -19.29 -3.97 -1.62
C PHE A 160 -19.19 -2.92 -2.73
N GLU A 161 -19.39 -3.36 -3.98
CA GLU A 161 -19.69 -2.45 -5.09
C GLU A 161 -21.19 -2.15 -5.07
N ALA A 162 -21.56 -0.88 -4.95
CA ALA A 162 -22.95 -0.45 -4.86
C ALA A 162 -23.68 -0.75 -6.18
N ALA A 163 -24.74 -1.55 -6.10
CA ALA A 163 -25.51 -1.96 -7.29
C ALA A 163 -26.38 -0.82 -7.87
N ASP A 164 -26.78 0.13 -7.02
CA ASP A 164 -27.58 1.31 -7.38
C ASP A 164 -27.28 2.47 -6.41
N SER A 165 -27.81 3.66 -6.72
CA SER A 165 -27.67 4.85 -5.89
C SER A 165 -28.61 4.80 -4.69
N GLY A 166 -28.14 5.21 -3.51
CA GLY A 166 -28.92 5.17 -2.28
C GLY A 166 -28.11 5.46 -1.03
N THR A 167 -28.60 5.02 0.12
CA THR A 167 -27.93 5.23 1.42
C THR A 167 -27.50 3.88 2.00
N ALA A 168 -26.20 3.66 2.13
CA ALA A 168 -25.64 2.56 2.91
C ALA A 168 -25.71 2.93 4.40
N ARG A 169 -26.30 2.07 5.22
CA ARG A 169 -26.45 2.28 6.68
C ARG A 169 -25.86 1.11 7.45
N ILE A 170 -25.25 1.43 8.59
CA ILE A 170 -24.88 0.46 9.61
C ILE A 170 -25.88 0.63 10.74
N VAL A 171 -26.65 -0.42 11.02
CA VAL A 171 -27.76 -0.40 11.97
C VAL A 171 -27.49 -1.43 13.06
N ASP A 172 -27.72 -1.04 14.30
CA ASP A 172 -27.72 -1.96 15.43
C ASP A 172 -28.96 -2.87 15.37
N GLU A 173 -28.76 -4.19 15.37
CA GLU A 173 -29.81 -5.18 15.14
C GLU A 173 -30.82 -5.27 16.30
N GLU A 174 -30.41 -4.92 17.53
CA GLU A 174 -31.27 -5.02 18.70
C GLU A 174 -32.12 -3.77 18.90
N THR A 175 -31.60 -2.60 18.54
CA THR A 175 -32.21 -1.30 18.84
C THR A 175 -32.78 -0.59 17.62
N ASP A 176 -32.51 -1.08 16.40
CA ASP A 176 -32.78 -0.40 15.12
C ASP A 176 -32.10 0.98 15.00
N GLU A 177 -31.12 1.29 15.86
CA GLU A 177 -30.40 2.56 15.82
C GLU A 177 -29.46 2.60 14.61
N VAL A 178 -29.57 3.65 13.79
CA VAL A 178 -28.62 3.90 12.70
C VAL A 178 -27.33 4.49 13.28
N LEU A 179 -26.27 3.70 13.31
CA LEU A 179 -24.97 4.08 13.87
C LEU A 179 -24.17 4.95 12.91
N MET A 180 -24.21 4.63 11.61
CA MET A 180 -23.53 5.35 10.54
C MET A 180 -24.33 5.28 9.25
N GLU A 181 -24.26 6.34 8.45
CA GLU A 181 -24.87 6.39 7.12
C GLU A 181 -23.97 7.08 6.10
N GLN A 182 -24.04 6.63 4.84
CA GLN A 182 -23.30 7.19 3.72
C GLN A 182 -24.15 7.10 2.45
N TYR A 183 -24.30 8.22 1.74
CA TYR A 183 -24.86 8.19 0.39
C TYR A 183 -23.83 7.59 -0.58
N VAL A 184 -24.28 6.68 -1.44
CA VAL A 184 -23.47 5.98 -2.44
C VAL A 184 -24.18 6.04 -3.80
N GLU A 185 -23.41 6.08 -4.86
CA GLU A 185 -23.88 5.97 -6.24
C GLU A 185 -23.57 4.58 -6.81
N LYS A 186 -24.25 4.20 -7.91
CA LYS A 186 -23.99 2.94 -8.60
C LYS A 186 -22.51 2.82 -9.01
N GLY A 187 -21.86 1.72 -8.63
CA GLY A 187 -20.46 1.45 -8.91
C GLY A 187 -19.48 2.00 -7.87
N ASP A 188 -19.96 2.73 -6.86
CA ASP A 188 -19.13 3.12 -5.72
C ASP A 188 -18.70 1.90 -4.91
N ILE A 189 -17.51 1.96 -4.32
CA ILE A 189 -17.03 0.93 -3.40
C ILE A 189 -17.28 1.41 -1.97
N TRP A 190 -18.25 0.80 -1.30
CA TRP A 190 -18.53 1.03 0.11
C TRP A 190 -17.87 -0.03 0.99
N ARG A 191 -17.32 0.37 2.14
CA ARG A 191 -16.53 -0.50 3.01
C ARG A 191 -16.70 -0.17 4.48
N MET A 192 -16.79 -1.21 5.32
CA MET A 192 -16.72 -1.11 6.79
C MET A 192 -15.48 -1.82 7.35
N CYS A 193 -14.76 -1.13 8.24
CA CYS A 193 -13.59 -1.66 8.94
C CYS A 193 -13.89 -1.79 10.44
N GLN A 194 -13.17 -2.69 11.13
CA GLN A 194 -13.32 -2.90 12.57
C GLN A 194 -11.96 -3.07 13.24
N THR A 195 -11.83 -2.52 14.43
CA THR A 195 -10.67 -2.71 15.30
C THR A 195 -11.16 -2.91 16.72
N LYS A 196 -10.74 -4.00 17.36
CA LYS A 196 -11.17 -4.34 18.72
C LYS A 196 -10.27 -3.67 19.75
N ASP A 197 -10.83 -3.49 20.94
CA ASP A 197 -10.18 -2.77 22.03
C ASP A 197 -8.94 -3.48 22.59
N GLU A 198 -9.02 -4.80 22.82
CA GLU A 198 -7.89 -5.58 23.35
C GLU A 198 -6.63 -5.50 22.44
N PRO A 199 -6.73 -5.64 21.09
CA PRO A 199 -5.63 -5.32 20.18
C PRO A 199 -5.03 -3.93 20.34
N ILE A 200 -5.84 -2.89 20.61
CA ILE A 200 -5.35 -1.51 20.77
C ILE A 200 -4.56 -1.39 22.08
N GLN A 201 -5.05 -1.97 23.17
CA GLN A 201 -4.33 -1.99 24.45
C GLN A 201 -2.97 -2.68 24.33
N ASP A 202 -2.94 -3.87 23.70
CA ASP A 202 -1.69 -4.62 23.49
C ASP A 202 -0.71 -3.85 22.59
N TRP A 203 -1.22 -3.18 21.55
CA TRP A 203 -0.43 -2.33 20.67
C TRP A 203 0.22 -1.14 21.40
N VAL A 204 -0.53 -0.43 22.25
CA VAL A 204 0.01 0.66 23.08
C VAL A 204 1.06 0.14 24.07
N LYS A 205 0.77 -0.98 24.74
CA LYS A 205 1.71 -1.64 25.64
C LYS A 205 3.02 -2.02 24.94
N LEU A 206 2.92 -2.57 23.72
CA LEU A 206 4.07 -2.93 22.91
C LEU A 206 4.89 -1.70 22.53
N ALA A 207 4.24 -0.60 22.16
CA ALA A 207 4.91 0.65 21.81
C ALA A 207 5.71 1.21 22.99
N VAL A 208 5.11 1.28 24.19
CA VAL A 208 5.79 1.74 25.41
C VAL A 208 6.97 0.82 25.76
N ARG A 209 6.76 -0.50 25.70
CA ARG A 209 7.82 -1.48 25.95
C ARG A 209 9.01 -1.27 25.02
N ARG A 210 8.77 -1.12 23.72
CA ARG A 210 9.85 -0.91 22.73
C ARG A 210 10.57 0.41 22.94
N ALA A 211 9.85 1.50 23.24
CA ALA A 211 10.44 2.79 23.60
C ALA A 211 11.43 2.66 24.76
N ARG A 212 11.02 1.94 25.81
CA ARG A 212 11.81 1.73 27.03
C ARG A 212 13.04 0.86 26.77
N GLU A 213 12.86 -0.25 26.04
CA GLU A 213 13.94 -1.19 25.73
C GLU A 213 15.04 -0.57 24.86
N SER A 214 14.67 0.29 23.91
CA SER A 214 15.62 0.89 22.96
C SER A 214 16.05 2.32 23.30
N ASN A 215 15.41 2.96 24.30
CA ASN A 215 15.57 4.38 24.60
C ASN A 215 15.40 5.27 23.35
N THR A 216 14.38 4.96 22.54
CA THR A 216 14.12 5.63 21.25
C THR A 216 12.75 6.31 21.29
N PRO A 217 12.60 7.53 20.74
CA PRO A 217 11.29 8.17 20.63
C PRO A 217 10.28 7.31 19.87
N VAL A 218 9.04 7.25 20.37
CA VAL A 218 7.90 6.64 19.67
C VAL A 218 6.97 7.74 19.19
N ILE A 219 6.65 7.70 17.91
CA ILE A 219 5.62 8.56 17.32
C ILE A 219 4.45 7.67 16.94
N PHE A 220 3.25 7.98 17.44
CA PHE A 220 2.00 7.41 16.98
C PHE A 220 1.50 8.18 15.76
N TRP A 221 1.35 7.50 14.62
CA TRP A 221 1.00 8.12 13.34
C TRP A 221 -0.52 8.09 13.17
N LEU A 222 -1.18 9.07 13.75
CA LEU A 222 -2.64 9.17 13.80
C LEU A 222 -3.06 10.58 13.38
N ASP A 223 -3.73 10.68 12.24
CA ASP A 223 -4.29 11.90 11.70
C ASP A 223 -5.57 12.27 12.45
N PRO A 224 -5.57 13.40 13.21
CA PRO A 224 -6.76 13.81 13.96
C PRO A 224 -7.94 14.19 13.07
N TYR A 225 -7.73 14.41 11.76
CA TYR A 225 -8.79 14.72 10.81
C TYR A 225 -9.44 13.47 10.20
N ARG A 226 -8.86 12.27 10.39
CA ARG A 226 -9.50 11.01 9.99
C ARG A 226 -10.31 10.48 11.17
N PRO A 227 -11.65 10.31 11.05
CA PRO A 227 -12.50 9.90 12.18
C PRO A 227 -12.02 8.64 12.89
N HIS A 228 -11.63 7.60 12.13
CA HIS A 228 -11.07 6.37 12.67
C HIS A 228 -9.81 6.60 13.53
N GLU A 229 -8.84 7.36 13.01
CA GLU A 229 -7.61 7.65 13.75
C GLU A 229 -7.87 8.59 14.93
N ASN A 230 -8.88 9.48 14.86
CA ASN A 230 -9.31 10.29 15.99
C ASN A 230 -9.83 9.43 17.15
N GLU A 231 -10.61 8.37 16.88
CA GLU A 231 -11.01 7.41 17.90
C GLU A 231 -9.82 6.64 18.47
N LEU A 232 -8.84 6.25 17.63
CA LEU A 232 -7.59 5.64 18.11
C LEU A 232 -6.79 6.60 19.00
N ILE A 233 -6.72 7.90 18.69
CA ILE A 233 -6.04 8.90 19.53
C ILE A 233 -6.64 8.93 20.94
N LYS A 234 -7.98 8.85 21.07
CA LYS A 234 -8.63 8.78 22.39
C LYS A 234 -8.18 7.54 23.17
N LYS A 235 -8.13 6.38 22.50
CA LYS A 235 -7.69 5.11 23.08
C LYS A 235 -6.21 5.13 23.48
N VAL A 236 -5.33 5.64 22.63
CA VAL A 236 -3.90 5.80 22.93
C VAL A 236 -3.71 6.69 24.16
N ASN A 237 -4.33 7.86 24.20
CA ASN A 237 -4.24 8.76 25.35
C ASN A 237 -4.79 8.16 26.65
N MET A 238 -5.79 7.28 26.55
CA MET A 238 -6.32 6.55 27.69
C MET A 238 -5.29 5.53 28.18
N TYR A 239 -4.83 4.63 27.32
CA TYR A 239 -4.00 3.47 27.70
C TYR A 239 -2.54 3.81 27.97
N LEU A 240 -2.03 4.94 27.46
CA LEU A 240 -0.71 5.43 27.88
C LEU A 240 -0.64 5.69 29.40
N LYS A 241 -1.77 5.99 30.06
CA LYS A 241 -1.84 6.21 31.51
C LYS A 241 -1.68 4.93 32.33
N ASP A 242 -1.87 3.77 31.70
CA ASP A 242 -1.75 2.46 32.35
C ASP A 242 -0.30 1.94 32.34
N HIS A 243 0.64 2.76 31.87
CA HIS A 243 2.05 2.41 31.73
C HIS A 243 2.97 3.48 32.32
N ASP A 244 4.14 3.07 32.78
CA ASP A 244 5.19 4.00 33.18
C ASP A 244 5.87 4.59 31.94
N THR A 245 5.55 5.86 31.66
CA THR A 245 6.12 6.64 30.55
C THR A 245 7.20 7.62 31.00
N ASP A 246 7.63 7.61 32.27
CA ASP A 246 8.60 8.58 32.78
C ASP A 246 9.93 8.44 32.05
N GLY A 247 10.46 9.55 31.54
CA GLY A 247 11.70 9.57 30.75
C GLY A 247 11.57 9.01 29.32
N LEU A 248 10.37 8.63 28.86
CA LEU A 248 10.14 8.27 27.46
C LEU A 248 9.71 9.49 26.65
N HIS A 249 10.15 9.55 25.38
CA HIS A 249 9.64 10.50 24.41
C HIS A 249 8.56 9.81 23.57
N ILE A 250 7.29 10.09 23.86
CA ILE A 250 6.14 9.53 23.15
C ILE A 250 5.25 10.68 22.68
N GLU A 251 5.04 10.79 21.37
CA GLU A 251 4.19 11.82 20.78
C GLU A 251 3.16 11.23 19.82
N ILE A 252 2.08 11.97 19.57
CA ILE A 252 1.06 11.65 18.56
C ILE A 252 1.14 12.73 17.49
N MET A 253 1.30 12.33 16.23
CA MET A 253 1.36 13.24 15.08
C MET A 253 0.51 12.72 13.94
N SER A 254 -0.01 13.62 13.10
CA SER A 254 -0.60 13.20 11.82
C SER A 254 0.43 12.45 10.97
N GLN A 255 -0.03 11.55 10.10
CA GLN A 255 0.86 10.70 9.31
C GLN A 255 1.91 11.49 8.53
N VAL A 256 1.52 12.63 7.92
CA VAL A 256 2.42 13.50 7.16
C VAL A 256 3.44 14.18 8.08
N ARG A 257 3.01 14.66 9.25
CA ARG A 257 3.91 15.31 10.20
C ARG A 257 4.89 14.31 10.81
N ALA A 258 4.40 13.11 11.16
CA ALA A 258 5.20 12.01 11.65
C ALA A 258 6.26 11.58 10.62
N MET A 259 5.87 11.44 9.35
CA MET A 259 6.80 11.19 8.26
C MET A 259 7.89 12.27 8.21
N ARG A 260 7.54 13.56 8.13
CA ARG A 260 8.54 14.65 8.11
C ARG A 260 9.49 14.60 9.32
N TYR A 261 8.95 14.46 10.53
CA TYR A 261 9.74 14.39 11.76
C TYR A 261 10.73 13.21 11.73
N THR A 262 10.25 12.04 11.32
CA THR A 262 11.07 10.84 11.18
C THR A 262 12.17 11.03 10.14
N LEU A 263 11.86 11.58 8.96
CA LEU A 263 12.88 11.80 7.91
C LEU A 263 13.96 12.79 8.34
N GLU A 264 13.59 13.85 9.06
CA GLU A 264 14.56 14.79 9.63
C GLU A 264 15.51 14.11 10.62
N ARG A 265 15.01 13.18 11.44
CA ARG A 265 15.84 12.41 12.39
C ARG A 265 16.71 11.38 11.69
N VAL A 266 16.13 10.61 10.78
CA VAL A 266 16.83 9.57 10.01
C VAL A 266 17.99 10.17 9.22
N ALA A 267 17.79 11.31 8.56
CA ALA A 267 18.85 12.01 7.83
C ALA A 267 20.00 12.51 8.71
N ARG A 268 19.85 12.49 10.04
CA ARG A 268 20.86 12.88 11.04
C ARG A 268 21.41 11.67 11.82
N GLY A 269 21.14 10.45 11.37
CA GLY A 269 21.60 9.24 12.06
C GLY A 269 20.81 8.91 13.32
N LEU A 270 19.60 9.44 13.48
CA LEU A 270 18.78 9.26 14.68
C LEU A 270 17.59 8.35 14.41
N ASP A 271 17.33 7.45 15.36
CA ASP A 271 16.26 6.46 15.24
C ASP A 271 14.91 7.00 15.69
N THR A 272 13.83 6.49 15.11
CA THR A 272 12.45 6.84 15.52
C THR A 272 11.55 5.63 15.38
N ILE A 273 10.86 5.22 16.44
CA ILE A 273 9.87 4.14 16.36
C ILE A 273 8.56 4.72 15.79
N SER A 274 8.05 4.08 14.75
CA SER A 274 6.72 4.35 14.20
C SER A 274 5.69 3.41 14.83
N ALA A 275 4.74 3.95 15.60
CA ALA A 275 3.59 3.19 16.09
C ALA A 275 2.39 3.49 15.18
N THR A 276 1.93 2.50 14.44
CA THR A 276 0.98 2.73 13.34
C THR A 276 -0.16 1.72 13.28
N GLY A 277 -1.22 2.06 12.55
CA GLY A 277 -2.23 1.11 12.08
C GLY A 277 -1.65 0.05 11.13
N ASN A 278 -2.50 -0.87 10.71
CA ASN A 278 -2.17 -2.09 9.97
C ASN A 278 -1.63 -1.81 8.57
N ILE A 279 -2.26 -0.91 7.81
CA ILE A 279 -1.80 -0.55 6.46
C ILE A 279 -0.46 0.19 6.52
N LEU A 280 -0.33 1.16 7.44
CA LEU A 280 0.94 1.88 7.59
C LEU A 280 2.06 0.99 8.12
N ARG A 281 1.77 -0.03 8.94
CA ARG A 281 2.77 -1.05 9.31
C ARG A 281 3.38 -1.62 8.04
N ASP A 282 2.53 -2.14 7.14
CA ASP A 282 2.95 -2.76 5.88
C ASP A 282 3.83 -1.81 5.05
N TYR A 283 3.31 -0.61 4.79
CA TYR A 283 3.99 0.37 3.95
C TYR A 283 5.33 0.82 4.50
N LEU A 284 5.42 1.06 5.82
CA LEU A 284 6.63 1.58 6.45
C LEU A 284 7.69 0.48 6.64
N THR A 285 7.27 -0.77 6.88
CA THR A 285 8.19 -1.92 6.99
C THR A 285 8.75 -2.39 5.65
N ASP A 286 8.17 -1.99 4.52
CA ASP A 286 8.86 -2.05 3.24
C ASP A 286 9.69 -0.79 2.96
N LEU A 287 9.11 0.40 3.19
CA LEU A 287 9.72 1.67 2.80
C LEU A 287 11.09 1.91 3.44
N PHE A 288 11.16 1.90 4.76
CA PHE A 288 12.41 2.23 5.45
C PHE A 288 13.47 1.14 5.27
N PRO A 289 13.16 -0.16 5.43
CA PRO A 289 14.15 -1.23 5.18
C PRO A 289 14.68 -1.30 3.75
N ILE A 290 13.87 -0.98 2.72
CA ILE A 290 14.37 -0.91 1.35
C ILE A 290 15.37 0.24 1.17
N LEU A 291 15.18 1.37 1.86
CA LEU A 291 16.10 2.50 1.83
C LEU A 291 17.36 2.24 2.68
N GLU A 292 17.21 1.63 3.87
CA GLU A 292 18.28 1.35 4.83
C GLU A 292 19.15 0.15 4.40
N LEU A 293 18.52 -0.97 4.04
CA LEU A 293 19.18 -2.28 3.86
C LEU A 293 19.18 -2.75 2.42
N GLY A 294 18.49 -2.01 1.55
CA GLY A 294 18.30 -2.38 0.15
C GLY A 294 17.28 -3.49 -0.09
N THR A 295 16.65 -4.02 0.96
CA THR A 295 15.59 -5.04 0.92
C THR A 295 14.87 -5.09 2.28
N SER A 296 13.57 -5.35 2.28
CA SER A 296 12.77 -5.60 3.49
C SER A 296 12.85 -7.04 4.00
N ALA A 297 13.53 -7.94 3.26
CA ALA A 297 13.72 -9.34 3.66
C ALA A 297 14.70 -9.51 4.84
N LYS A 298 15.54 -8.49 5.14
CA LYS A 298 16.55 -8.53 6.21
C LYS A 298 16.05 -7.89 7.51
N MET A 299 14.77 -8.10 7.82
CA MET A 299 14.11 -7.52 8.99
C MET A 299 13.72 -8.59 10.00
N LEU A 300 13.74 -8.22 11.27
CA LEU A 300 13.14 -9.03 12.33
C LEU A 300 11.65 -8.66 12.44
N SER A 301 10.75 -9.59 12.13
CA SER A 301 9.31 -9.42 12.31
C SER A 301 8.81 -10.38 13.41
N VAL A 302 8.58 -9.83 14.61
CA VAL A 302 8.15 -10.58 15.79
C VAL A 302 6.71 -10.23 16.12
N VAL A 303 5.90 -11.27 16.31
CA VAL A 303 4.49 -11.17 16.67
C VAL A 303 4.27 -11.86 18.02
N PRO A 304 4.30 -11.11 19.13
CA PRO A 304 3.88 -11.62 20.43
C PRO A 304 2.39 -11.97 20.35
N LEU A 305 2.05 -13.26 20.40
CA LEU A 305 0.65 -13.68 20.34
C LEU A 305 -0.03 -13.31 21.65
N MET A 306 -1.22 -12.73 21.58
CA MET A 306 -1.98 -12.27 22.77
C MET A 306 -2.21 -13.38 23.82
N LYS A 307 -2.17 -14.66 23.42
CA LYS A 307 -2.29 -15.82 24.31
C LYS A 307 -0.96 -16.34 24.87
N GLY A 308 0.13 -15.56 24.77
CA GLY A 308 1.44 -15.86 25.36
C GLY A 308 2.42 -16.66 24.49
N GLY A 309 2.05 -17.00 23.25
CA GLY A 309 2.97 -17.59 22.27
C GLY A 309 3.78 -16.55 21.50
N GLY A 310 4.66 -16.99 20.62
CA GLY A 310 5.41 -16.13 19.69
C GLY A 310 5.32 -16.64 18.26
N LEU A 311 5.07 -15.74 17.32
CA LEU A 311 5.20 -15.98 15.89
C LEU A 311 6.34 -15.12 15.36
N PHE A 312 7.18 -15.70 14.50
CA PHE A 312 8.38 -15.06 13.95
C PHE A 312 8.32 -15.17 12.44
N GLU A 313 8.12 -14.04 11.78
CA GLU A 313 8.16 -13.94 10.32
C GLU A 313 9.61 -13.71 9.88
N THR A 314 10.03 -14.33 8.80
CA THR A 314 11.44 -14.37 8.36
C THR A 314 11.94 -13.08 7.71
N GLY A 315 11.08 -12.07 7.59
CA GLY A 315 11.32 -10.78 6.96
C GLY A 315 9.99 -10.02 6.80
N ALA A 316 10.03 -8.81 6.24
CA ALA A 316 8.84 -7.99 5.99
C ALA A 316 8.41 -7.95 4.51
N GLY A 317 9.18 -8.57 3.61
CA GLY A 317 8.91 -8.57 2.16
C GLY A 317 8.05 -9.75 1.67
N GLY A 318 7.68 -9.71 0.39
CA GLY A 318 6.86 -10.73 -0.27
C GLY A 318 7.61 -11.94 -0.85
N SER A 319 6.93 -12.71 -1.70
CA SER A 319 7.42 -13.97 -2.32
C SER A 319 8.34 -13.79 -3.54
N ALA A 320 8.81 -12.57 -3.82
CA ALA A 320 9.77 -12.22 -4.87
C ALA A 320 9.67 -13.04 -6.19
N PRO A 321 8.57 -12.94 -6.95
CA PRO A 321 8.31 -13.81 -8.12
C PRO A 321 9.38 -13.72 -9.23
N LYS A 322 10.10 -12.59 -9.33
CA LYS A 322 11.23 -12.42 -10.26
C LYS A 322 12.43 -13.31 -9.93
N HIS A 323 12.50 -13.89 -8.73
CA HIS A 323 13.52 -14.89 -8.36
C HIS A 323 13.21 -16.24 -8.99
N VAL A 324 11.94 -16.65 -9.02
CA VAL A 324 11.50 -17.90 -9.65
C VAL A 324 11.78 -17.88 -11.16
N GLN A 325 11.54 -16.74 -11.81
CA GLN A 325 11.87 -16.58 -13.24
C GLN A 325 13.35 -16.85 -13.52
N GLN A 326 14.26 -16.24 -12.76
CA GLN A 326 15.70 -16.46 -12.91
C GLN A 326 16.11 -17.92 -12.59
N LEU A 327 15.53 -18.51 -11.55
CA LEU A 327 15.81 -19.90 -11.21
C LEU A 327 15.43 -20.85 -12.35
N VAL A 328 14.27 -20.64 -12.98
CA VAL A 328 13.80 -21.49 -14.09
C VAL A 328 14.60 -21.22 -15.37
N GLU A 329 14.91 -19.96 -15.68
CA GLU A 329 15.59 -19.57 -16.92
C GLU A 329 17.09 -19.90 -16.90
N GLU A 330 17.79 -19.75 -15.77
CA GLU A 330 19.25 -19.87 -15.69
C GLU A 330 19.78 -20.62 -14.45
N ASN A 331 18.92 -21.29 -13.68
CA ASN A 331 19.29 -22.08 -12.49
C ASN A 331 20.06 -21.28 -11.41
N HIS A 332 19.72 -20.00 -11.24
CA HIS A 332 20.28 -19.12 -10.21
C HIS A 332 19.18 -18.56 -9.30
N LEU A 333 19.30 -18.79 -7.99
CA LEU A 333 18.38 -18.29 -6.97
C LEU A 333 19.02 -17.19 -6.12
N ARG A 334 18.51 -15.96 -6.26
CA ARG A 334 18.98 -14.76 -5.53
C ARG A 334 18.06 -14.32 -4.37
N TRP A 335 17.41 -15.29 -3.72
CA TRP A 335 16.43 -15.05 -2.64
C TRP A 335 16.99 -14.23 -1.48
#